data_AF-A0A7Y1W2C5-F1
#
_entry.id   AF-A0A7Y1W2C5-F1
#
_cell.length_a   1.000
_cell.length_b   1.000
_cell.length_c   1.000
_cell.angle_alpha   90.00
_cell.angle_beta   90.00
_cell.angle_gamma   90.00
#
_symmetry.space_group_name_H-M   'P 1'
#
loop_
_entity.id
_entity.type
_entity.pdbx_description
1 polymer ?
#
loop_
_entity_poly.entity_id
_entity_poly.type
_entity_poly.pdbx_seq_one_letter_code
_entity_poly.pdbx_strand_id
1 'polypeptide(L)'
;MAPRIKQSIVLLLILSWVPAVVADNRTLSGIFDGSESLMASTPVSCDGTEKRFIEVGTIQVSATGTYQVTDAGNFFPFGTTNSGVADVVVIIYQGAFDDAFPATNRVAFVDESESVALNAGNNYIIVVQHWCTEINGAFATVIDGPGNITGAGFTSFSYTNGEFMGGTNTANFPGLGVRRYQASSPMSFFRGGYHFFGDLGSFIGISPVRLFVYEDSFNANDPSDNLVATSGDEITAAILLDANTNYVLVAVDEFDTVNRWQYVLFPPGLFQFNTGMNGAWVPLGIQRQGILMEVFPQLGILFFAHFTFTDALIATQAQSADEQSPDRDDGTTKPQNHLGSVEQIWLTAFGTLPNNSNFIELTYENTTGGAFNSAVPVPDQDSNYGTGWIEAFGCESILVNWDLPGGIVSTVEHTRVAQESIENCYRNIPAGPISPPF
;
A
#
# COMPACT_ATOMS: atom_id res chain seq x y z
N MET A 1 43.87 -78.85 17.62
CA MET A 1 44.20 -77.41 17.49
C MET A 1 43.42 -76.85 16.31
N ALA A 2 42.41 -76.02 16.56
CA ALA A 2 41.66 -75.29 15.55
C ALA A 2 41.54 -73.84 16.04
N PRO A 3 41.77 -72.81 15.21
CA PRO A 3 41.73 -71.44 15.69
C PRO A 3 40.29 -70.92 15.70
N ARG A 4 39.86 -70.41 16.86
CA ARG A 4 38.61 -69.64 16.99
C ARG A 4 38.84 -68.24 16.43
N ILE A 5 38.17 -67.93 15.32
CA ILE A 5 38.05 -66.57 14.79
C ILE A 5 37.10 -65.80 15.70
N LYS A 6 37.61 -64.79 16.41
CA LYS A 6 36.79 -63.81 17.15
C LYS A 6 36.22 -62.83 16.13
N GLN A 7 34.91 -62.88 15.88
CA GLN A 7 34.20 -61.83 15.16
C GLN A 7 34.02 -60.63 16.11
N SER A 8 34.77 -59.57 15.84
CA SER A 8 34.51 -58.25 16.41
C SER A 8 33.31 -57.65 15.71
N ILE A 9 32.19 -57.51 16.41
CA ILE A 9 31.04 -56.73 15.97
C ILE A 9 31.44 -55.25 16.11
N VAL A 10 31.74 -54.60 14.98
CA VAL A 10 31.88 -53.15 14.90
C VAL A 10 30.47 -52.59 14.78
N LEU A 11 29.95 -52.05 15.87
CA LEU A 11 28.68 -51.32 15.89
C LEU A 11 28.92 -49.96 15.22
N LEU A 12 28.55 -49.86 13.94
CA LEU A 12 28.60 -48.62 13.19
C LEU A 12 27.42 -47.74 13.63
N LEU A 13 27.65 -46.81 14.56
CA LEU A 13 26.72 -45.72 14.85
C LEU A 13 26.71 -44.79 13.63
N ILE A 14 25.76 -45.01 12.73
CA ILE A 14 25.36 -44.02 11.74
C ILE A 14 24.58 -42.96 12.53
N LEU A 15 25.26 -41.92 13.02
CA LEU A 15 24.58 -40.68 13.34
C LEU A 15 24.05 -40.15 12.01
N SER A 16 22.78 -40.46 11.72
CA SER A 16 22.02 -39.75 10.72
C SER A 16 22.01 -38.29 11.14
N TRP A 17 22.86 -37.51 10.49
CA TRP A 17 22.80 -36.06 10.51
C TRP A 17 21.47 -35.73 9.82
N VAL A 18 20.40 -35.65 10.62
CA VAL A 18 19.13 -35.12 10.14
C VAL A 18 19.47 -33.67 9.82
N PRO A 19 19.50 -33.25 8.55
CA PRO A 19 19.67 -31.83 8.25
C PRO A 19 18.59 -31.13 9.07
N ALA A 20 18.99 -30.14 9.88
CA ALA A 20 18.03 -29.29 10.56
C ALA A 20 17.06 -28.82 9.47
N VAL A 21 15.80 -29.22 9.61
CA VAL A 21 14.77 -28.86 8.64
C VAL A 21 14.72 -27.34 8.71
N VAL A 22 15.17 -26.69 7.63
CA VAL A 22 15.19 -25.24 7.52
C VAL A 22 13.77 -24.78 7.82
N ALA A 23 13.64 -23.85 8.76
CA ALA A 23 12.34 -23.30 9.11
C ALA A 23 11.75 -22.65 7.86
N ASP A 24 10.56 -23.08 7.47
CA ASP A 24 9.81 -22.42 6.41
C ASP A 24 8.99 -21.33 7.06
N ASN A 25 8.92 -20.18 6.41
CA ASN A 25 8.02 -19.13 6.81
C ASN A 25 7.08 -18.79 5.68
N ARG A 26 5.89 -18.37 6.08
CA ARG A 26 4.87 -17.90 5.18
C ARG A 26 4.34 -16.59 5.69
N THR A 27 4.40 -15.60 4.81
CA THR A 27 3.71 -14.34 4.95
C THR A 27 2.36 -14.46 4.29
N LEU A 28 1.33 -14.20 5.07
CA LEU A 28 -0.01 -13.93 4.60
C LEU A 28 -0.19 -12.43 4.62
N SER A 29 -0.62 -11.83 3.52
CA SER A 29 -0.99 -10.42 3.50
C SER A 29 -2.23 -10.21 2.64
N GLY A 30 -2.97 -9.16 2.96
CA GLY A 30 -4.21 -8.82 2.29
C GLY A 30 -4.64 -7.41 2.63
N ILE A 31 -5.88 -7.07 2.26
CA ILE A 31 -6.47 -5.75 2.51
C ILE A 31 -7.87 -5.98 3.05
N PHE A 32 -8.23 -5.24 4.11
CA PHE A 32 -9.61 -5.02 4.49
C PHE A 32 -10.16 -3.83 3.70
N ASP A 33 -11.19 -4.02 2.89
CA ASP A 33 -11.82 -2.98 2.08
C ASP A 33 -13.19 -2.55 2.60
N GLY A 34 -13.74 -3.28 3.57
CA GLY A 34 -15.05 -3.05 4.15
C GLY A 34 -16.18 -3.86 3.48
N SER A 35 -15.86 -4.75 2.55
CA SER A 35 -16.81 -5.70 1.98
C SER A 35 -16.81 -7.05 2.71
N GLU A 36 -15.89 -7.25 3.65
CA GLU A 36 -15.70 -8.51 4.36
C GLU A 36 -16.91 -8.86 5.24
N SER A 37 -17.06 -10.16 5.50
CA SER A 37 -18.07 -10.68 6.41
C SER A 37 -17.75 -10.34 7.86
N LEU A 38 -18.79 -10.26 8.69
CA LEU A 38 -18.69 -10.00 10.12
C LEU A 38 -18.76 -11.32 10.89
N MET A 39 -17.96 -11.45 11.95
CA MET A 39 -18.10 -12.51 12.95
C MET A 39 -17.91 -11.93 14.35
N ALA A 40 -18.40 -12.63 15.38
CA ALA A 40 -18.22 -12.17 16.77
C ALA A 40 -16.73 -11.91 17.10
N SER A 41 -16.43 -10.78 17.75
CA SER A 41 -15.06 -10.45 18.16
C SER A 41 -14.47 -11.57 18.99
N THR A 42 -13.27 -11.99 18.64
CA THR A 42 -12.50 -12.93 19.45
C THR A 42 -11.21 -12.24 19.89
N PRO A 43 -10.86 -12.23 21.20
CA PRO A 43 -11.72 -12.44 22.36
C PRO A 43 -12.68 -11.26 22.57
N VAL A 44 -13.62 -11.44 23.49
CA VAL A 44 -14.70 -10.49 23.82
C VAL A 44 -14.20 -9.16 24.46
N SER A 45 -12.88 -8.90 24.52
CA SER A 45 -12.32 -7.71 25.16
C SER A 45 -12.52 -6.42 24.35
N CYS A 46 -12.71 -6.55 23.04
CA CYS A 46 -12.93 -5.45 22.12
C CYS A 46 -14.41 -5.12 22.00
N ASP A 47 -15.02 -4.65 23.09
CA ASP A 47 -16.44 -4.21 23.23
C ASP A 47 -17.55 -5.24 22.95
N GLY A 48 -17.22 -6.42 22.39
CA GLY A 48 -18.16 -7.49 22.10
C GLY A 48 -18.97 -7.31 20.81
N THR A 49 -18.64 -6.32 19.98
CA THR A 49 -19.21 -6.17 18.63
C THR A 49 -18.66 -7.20 17.66
N GLU A 50 -19.40 -7.46 16.59
CA GLU A 50 -18.88 -8.24 15.48
C GLU A 50 -17.77 -7.44 14.78
N LYS A 51 -16.75 -8.14 14.31
CA LYS A 51 -15.62 -7.58 13.56
C LYS A 51 -15.47 -8.27 12.23
N ARG A 52 -15.01 -7.51 11.23
CA ARG A 52 -14.69 -8.02 9.90
C ARG A 52 -13.58 -9.05 9.94
N PHE A 53 -13.74 -10.11 9.15
CA PHE A 53 -12.76 -11.18 9.04
C PHE A 53 -12.56 -11.63 7.60
N ILE A 54 -11.38 -12.19 7.33
CA ILE A 54 -11.00 -12.84 6.09
C ILE A 54 -10.62 -14.28 6.40
N GLU A 55 -11.36 -15.23 5.82
CA GLU A 55 -10.93 -16.62 5.76
C GLU A 55 -9.92 -16.75 4.62
N VAL A 56 -8.68 -17.02 4.98
CA VAL A 56 -7.54 -17.03 4.04
C VAL A 56 -7.52 -18.33 3.25
N GLY A 57 -7.80 -19.43 3.96
CA GLY A 57 -7.85 -20.77 3.41
C GLY A 57 -7.14 -21.80 4.27
N THR A 58 -7.04 -23.00 3.70
CA THR A 58 -6.45 -24.16 4.36
C THR A 58 -4.94 -24.19 4.22
N ILE A 59 -4.27 -24.43 5.34
CA ILE A 59 -2.83 -24.66 5.42
C ILE A 59 -2.53 -26.05 5.99
N GLN A 60 -1.37 -26.57 5.63
CA GLN A 60 -0.78 -27.77 6.18
C GLN A 60 0.68 -27.51 6.55
N VAL A 61 1.15 -28.22 7.56
CA VAL A 61 2.55 -28.18 7.97
C VAL A 61 3.19 -29.55 7.81
N SER A 62 4.44 -29.59 7.36
CA SER A 62 5.13 -30.86 7.09
C SER A 62 5.79 -31.49 8.32
N ALA A 63 5.94 -30.74 9.42
CA ALA A 63 6.50 -31.26 10.66
C ALA A 63 5.66 -30.86 11.88
N THR A 64 5.50 -31.78 12.83
CA THR A 64 4.91 -31.44 14.12
C THR A 64 5.90 -30.63 14.95
N GLY A 65 5.45 -29.51 15.52
CA GLY A 65 6.30 -28.68 16.36
C GLY A 65 5.65 -27.38 16.78
N THR A 66 6.47 -26.46 17.24
CA THR A 66 6.08 -25.12 17.68
C THR A 66 6.36 -24.14 16.55
N TYR A 67 5.34 -23.41 16.16
CA TYR A 67 5.35 -22.39 15.12
C TYR A 67 5.14 -21.03 15.76
N GLN A 68 5.95 -20.05 15.40
CA GLN A 68 5.72 -18.68 15.78
C GLN A 68 4.73 -18.05 14.81
N VAL A 69 3.66 -17.48 15.35
CA VAL A 69 2.65 -16.71 14.61
C VAL A 69 2.75 -15.28 15.06
N THR A 70 2.74 -14.34 14.13
CA THR A 70 2.94 -12.92 14.41
C THR A 70 2.02 -12.08 13.55
N ASP A 71 1.25 -11.17 14.17
CA ASP A 71 0.66 -10.05 13.44
C ASP A 71 1.76 -9.01 13.20
N ALA A 72 2.00 -8.69 11.93
CA ALA A 72 2.95 -7.66 11.59
C ALA A 72 2.34 -6.26 11.68
N GLY A 73 1.01 -6.14 11.69
CA GLY A 73 0.29 -4.86 11.73
C GLY A 73 0.52 -4.09 13.03
N ASN A 74 0.62 -4.81 14.15
CA ASN A 74 0.90 -4.24 15.46
C ASN A 74 2.25 -3.50 15.56
N PHE A 75 3.16 -3.69 14.59
CA PHE A 75 4.49 -3.04 14.61
C PHE A 75 4.51 -1.62 14.05
N PHE A 76 3.41 -1.14 13.47
CA PHE A 76 3.35 0.23 12.99
C PHE A 76 3.02 1.14 14.18
N PRO A 77 3.94 2.02 14.64
CA PRO A 77 3.78 2.85 15.85
C PRO A 77 2.71 3.95 15.70
N PHE A 78 1.83 3.85 14.72
CA PHE A 78 0.75 4.77 14.47
C PHE A 78 -0.54 4.19 15.05
N GLY A 79 -0.68 4.28 16.38
CA GLY A 79 -1.97 4.32 17.07
C GLY A 79 -2.81 5.57 16.72
N THR A 80 -2.56 6.15 15.54
CA THR A 80 -3.40 7.14 14.89
C THR A 80 -4.07 6.41 13.73
N THR A 81 -5.33 6.70 13.47
CA THR A 81 -6.21 6.10 12.46
C THR A 81 -5.74 6.19 10.99
N ASN A 82 -4.46 6.46 10.75
CA ASN A 82 -3.92 6.93 9.47
C ASN A 82 -2.75 6.06 8.93
N SER A 83 -2.44 4.90 9.52
CA SER A 83 -1.20 4.14 9.25
C SER A 83 -1.11 3.36 7.92
N GLY A 84 -2.19 3.19 7.18
CA GLY A 84 -2.30 2.23 6.07
C GLY A 84 -2.67 0.81 6.49
N VAL A 85 -2.51 0.50 7.77
CA VAL A 85 -2.36 -0.87 8.26
C VAL A 85 -3.43 -1.21 9.29
N ALA A 86 -4.14 -2.31 9.04
CA ALA A 86 -5.15 -2.85 9.95
C ALA A 86 -4.46 -3.58 11.10
N ASP A 87 -4.88 -3.26 12.33
CA ASP A 87 -4.57 -4.01 13.54
C ASP A 87 -5.46 -5.26 13.60
N VAL A 88 -4.85 -6.44 13.60
CA VAL A 88 -5.53 -7.71 13.36
C VAL A 88 -5.09 -8.79 14.31
N VAL A 89 -5.92 -9.82 14.39
CA VAL A 89 -5.59 -11.10 14.99
C VAL A 89 -5.53 -12.20 13.99
N VAL A 90 -4.66 -13.15 14.28
CA VAL A 90 -4.58 -14.43 13.58
C VAL A 90 -5.26 -15.49 14.42
N ILE A 91 -6.32 -16.07 13.87
CA ILE A 91 -7.07 -17.16 14.50
C ILE A 91 -6.82 -18.42 13.69
N ILE A 92 -6.38 -19.48 14.37
CA ILE A 92 -6.07 -20.76 13.74
C ILE A 92 -7.09 -21.79 14.19
N TYR A 93 -7.73 -22.44 13.22
CA TYR A 93 -8.69 -23.52 13.43
C TYR A 93 -8.12 -24.84 12.94
N GLN A 94 -8.42 -25.95 13.62
CA GLN A 94 -8.13 -27.29 13.12
C GLN A 94 -9.36 -27.88 12.43
N GLY A 95 -9.28 -28.11 11.12
CA GLY A 95 -10.43 -28.54 10.32
C GLY A 95 -11.28 -27.36 9.86
N ALA A 96 -12.61 -27.48 9.93
CA ALA A 96 -13.52 -26.46 9.40
C ALA A 96 -13.66 -25.25 10.35
N PHE A 97 -13.75 -24.07 9.75
CA PHE A 97 -14.16 -22.82 10.39
C PHE A 97 -15.69 -22.62 10.22
N ASP A 98 -16.33 -22.06 11.25
CA ASP A 98 -17.76 -21.74 11.30
C ASP A 98 -17.91 -20.39 12.01
N ASP A 99 -18.30 -19.36 11.26
CA ASP A 99 -18.41 -17.97 11.71
C ASP A 99 -19.55 -17.76 12.71
N ALA A 100 -20.57 -18.62 12.70
CA ALA A 100 -21.63 -18.63 13.71
C ALA A 100 -21.15 -19.23 15.05
N PHE A 101 -20.08 -20.03 15.04
CA PHE A 101 -19.51 -20.66 16.23
C PHE A 101 -17.97 -20.55 16.28
N PRO A 102 -17.42 -19.32 16.33
CA PRO A 102 -15.98 -19.06 16.12
C PRO A 102 -15.07 -19.58 17.26
N ALA A 103 -15.63 -20.14 18.32
CA ALA A 103 -14.87 -20.84 19.36
C ALA A 103 -14.64 -22.33 19.04
N THR A 104 -15.43 -22.92 18.14
CA THR A 104 -15.35 -24.33 17.79
C THR A 104 -14.08 -24.60 16.99
N ASN A 105 -13.34 -25.67 17.32
CA ASN A 105 -12.10 -26.08 16.64
C ASN A 105 -10.94 -25.07 16.67
N ARG A 106 -11.06 -23.98 17.44
CA ARG A 106 -10.00 -22.99 17.57
C ARG A 106 -8.79 -23.59 18.29
N VAL A 107 -7.65 -23.54 17.64
CA VAL A 107 -6.33 -23.98 18.14
C VAL A 107 -5.61 -22.82 18.81
N ALA A 108 -5.60 -21.66 18.15
CA ALA A 108 -4.86 -20.49 18.60
C ALA A 108 -5.56 -19.20 18.25
N PHE A 109 -5.16 -18.16 18.96
CA PHE A 109 -5.64 -16.81 18.86
C PHE A 109 -4.46 -15.89 19.15
N VAL A 110 -4.00 -15.12 18.17
CA VAL A 110 -2.73 -14.40 18.25
C VAL A 110 -2.93 -12.95 17.86
N ASP A 111 -2.67 -12.05 18.80
CA ASP A 111 -2.76 -10.59 18.62
C ASP A 111 -1.42 -10.01 18.18
N GLU A 112 -0.36 -10.18 18.97
CA GLU A 112 0.95 -9.65 18.63
C GLU A 112 1.88 -10.75 18.11
N SER A 113 2.32 -11.65 18.98
CA SER A 113 3.17 -12.76 18.60
C SER A 113 3.06 -13.90 19.62
N GLU A 114 2.78 -15.11 19.15
CA GLU A 114 2.63 -16.28 20.03
C GLU A 114 3.16 -17.56 19.39
N SER A 115 3.66 -18.47 20.24
CA SER A 115 4.05 -19.82 19.86
C SER A 115 2.86 -20.76 19.84
N VAL A 116 2.53 -21.31 18.67
CA VAL A 116 1.42 -22.23 18.43
C VAL A 116 1.92 -23.63 18.15
N ALA A 117 1.35 -24.64 18.81
CA ALA A 117 1.66 -26.03 18.54
C ALA A 117 0.84 -26.55 17.35
N LEU A 118 1.49 -26.90 16.24
CA LEU A 118 0.86 -27.48 15.06
C LEU A 118 1.40 -28.89 14.83
N ASN A 119 0.49 -29.80 14.48
CA ASN A 119 0.79 -31.18 14.11
C ASN A 119 0.76 -31.38 12.59
N ALA A 120 1.75 -32.11 12.08
CA ALA A 120 1.78 -32.54 10.70
C ALA A 120 0.60 -33.47 10.36
N GLY A 121 0.13 -33.38 9.11
CA GLY A 121 -0.99 -34.20 8.60
C GLY A 121 -2.39 -33.67 8.94
N ASN A 122 -2.48 -32.58 9.71
CA ASN A 122 -3.73 -31.86 9.94
C ASN A 122 -3.92 -30.74 8.92
N ASN A 123 -5.19 -30.43 8.64
CA ASN A 123 -5.60 -29.22 7.94
C ASN A 123 -5.90 -28.13 8.97
N TYR A 124 -5.35 -26.95 8.78
CA TYR A 124 -5.69 -25.77 9.57
C TYR A 124 -6.32 -24.70 8.69
N ILE A 125 -7.31 -23.98 9.20
CA ILE A 125 -7.85 -22.78 8.54
C ILE A 125 -7.30 -21.57 9.27
N ILE A 126 -6.78 -20.62 8.51
CA ILE A 126 -6.35 -19.31 9.03
C ILE A 126 -7.46 -18.31 8.77
N VAL A 127 -7.90 -17.65 9.84
CA VAL A 127 -8.81 -16.51 9.80
C VAL A 127 -8.05 -15.31 10.33
N VAL A 128 -8.10 -14.20 9.60
CA VAL A 128 -7.60 -12.91 10.07
C VAL A 128 -8.81 -12.05 10.38
N GLN A 129 -8.87 -11.49 11.58
CA GLN A 129 -9.98 -10.63 12.02
C GLN A 129 -9.41 -9.31 12.52
N HIS A 130 -10.14 -8.21 12.36
CA HIS A 130 -9.82 -6.97 13.08
C HIS A 130 -9.73 -7.20 14.60
N TRP A 131 -8.78 -6.54 15.26
CA TRP A 131 -8.69 -6.54 16.72
C TRP A 131 -9.85 -5.74 17.34
N CYS A 132 -9.58 -4.51 17.81
CA CYS A 132 -10.57 -3.66 18.47
C CYS A 132 -11.13 -2.59 17.54
N THR A 133 -10.30 -2.03 16.67
CA THR A 133 -10.69 -0.93 15.77
C THR A 133 -10.78 -1.44 14.34
N GLU A 134 -11.93 -1.21 13.70
CA GLU A 134 -12.08 -1.50 12.28
C GLU A 134 -11.48 -0.36 11.45
N ILE A 135 -10.42 -0.68 10.71
CA ILE A 135 -9.71 0.25 9.83
C ILE A 135 -9.44 -0.46 8.51
N ASN A 136 -10.02 0.00 7.42
CA ASN A 136 -9.88 -0.66 6.11
C ASN A 136 -8.48 -0.48 5.52
N GLY A 137 -7.54 -1.33 5.89
CA GLY A 137 -6.14 -1.21 5.53
C GLY A 137 -5.52 -2.52 5.12
N ALA A 138 -4.24 -2.45 4.73
CA ALA A 138 -3.45 -3.63 4.50
C ALA A 138 -3.20 -4.35 5.83
N PHE A 139 -3.14 -5.67 5.82
CA PHE A 139 -2.66 -6.46 6.95
C PHE A 139 -1.61 -7.43 6.47
N ALA A 140 -0.78 -7.89 7.41
CA ALA A 140 0.11 -9.01 7.15
C ALA A 140 0.42 -9.77 8.43
N THR A 141 0.51 -11.08 8.31
CA THR A 141 0.84 -12.01 9.39
C THR A 141 1.88 -12.99 8.91
N VAL A 142 2.73 -13.44 9.82
CA VAL A 142 3.74 -14.45 9.56
C VAL A 142 3.48 -15.69 10.39
N ILE A 143 3.68 -16.84 9.75
CA ILE A 143 3.84 -18.13 10.43
C ILE A 143 5.23 -18.66 10.09
N ASP A 144 6.09 -18.82 11.10
CA ASP A 144 7.46 -19.39 11.00
C ASP A 144 7.54 -20.64 11.86
N GLY A 145 8.08 -21.74 11.35
CA GLY A 145 8.27 -22.92 12.18
C GLY A 145 8.96 -24.08 11.47
N PRO A 146 9.02 -25.26 12.13
CA PRO A 146 9.79 -26.38 11.61
C PRO A 146 9.13 -26.98 10.37
N GLY A 147 9.88 -27.11 9.26
CA GLY A 147 9.35 -27.74 8.05
C GLY A 147 8.47 -26.83 7.21
N ASN A 148 7.98 -27.39 6.10
CA ASN A 148 7.31 -26.63 5.06
C ASN A 148 5.87 -26.30 5.47
N ILE A 149 5.45 -25.08 5.14
CA ILE A 149 4.08 -24.61 5.28
C ILE A 149 3.49 -24.48 3.86
N THR A 150 2.41 -25.20 3.59
CA THR A 150 1.72 -25.18 2.30
C THR A 150 0.26 -24.77 2.50
N GLY A 151 -0.33 -24.09 1.52
CA GLY A 151 -1.71 -23.62 1.61
C GLY A 151 -2.03 -22.55 0.57
N ALA A 152 -3.31 -22.25 0.41
CA ALA A 152 -3.77 -21.13 -0.40
C ALA A 152 -3.68 -19.81 0.40
N GLY A 153 -3.61 -18.68 -0.30
CA GLY A 153 -3.72 -17.34 0.30
C GLY A 153 -2.40 -16.71 0.79
N PHE A 154 -1.27 -17.41 0.73
CA PHE A 154 0.03 -16.82 1.05
C PHE A 154 0.63 -16.06 -0.13
N THR A 155 1.24 -14.92 0.17
CA THR A 155 1.90 -13.99 -0.75
C THR A 155 3.34 -13.75 -0.31
N SER A 156 4.05 -14.81 0.08
CA SER A 156 5.47 -14.68 0.43
C SER A 156 6.31 -14.52 -0.84
N PHE A 157 6.84 -13.33 -1.08
CA PHE A 157 7.99 -13.19 -1.98
C PHE A 157 9.12 -14.06 -1.43
N SER A 158 9.86 -14.74 -2.30
CA SER A 158 10.95 -15.62 -1.86
C SER A 158 12.06 -14.90 -1.07
N TYR A 159 12.05 -13.57 -1.08
CA TYR A 159 13.02 -12.69 -0.43
C TYR A 159 12.49 -12.05 0.87
N THR A 160 11.33 -12.48 1.40
CA THR A 160 10.86 -11.96 2.71
C THR A 160 11.65 -12.48 3.89
N ASN A 161 12.54 -13.45 3.69
CA ASN A 161 13.41 -13.98 4.72
C ASN A 161 14.76 -14.37 4.13
N GLY A 162 15.76 -14.53 4.99
CA GLY A 162 17.03 -15.09 4.58
C GLY A 162 17.99 -15.30 5.73
N GLU A 163 19.17 -15.82 5.39
CA GLU A 163 20.25 -16.06 6.33
C GLU A 163 21.56 -15.40 5.89
N PHE A 164 22.20 -14.62 6.77
CA PHE A 164 23.55 -14.10 6.55
C PHE A 164 24.59 -15.20 6.80
N MET A 165 24.80 -16.06 5.80
CA MET A 165 25.77 -17.16 5.86
C MET A 165 27.23 -16.68 5.78
N GLY A 166 28.17 -17.45 6.35
CA GLY A 166 29.60 -17.16 6.22
C GLY A 166 30.04 -17.08 4.75
N GLY A 167 30.52 -15.93 4.31
CA GLY A 167 30.80 -15.61 2.89
C GLY A 167 29.80 -14.65 2.24
N THR A 168 28.86 -14.09 3.00
CA THR A 168 27.96 -13.01 2.57
C THR A 168 28.69 -11.86 1.90
N ASN A 169 28.09 -11.34 0.84
CA ASN A 169 28.56 -10.14 0.17
C ASN A 169 28.62 -8.97 1.15
N THR A 170 29.62 -8.10 0.99
CA THR A 170 29.73 -6.86 1.76
C THR A 170 29.75 -5.65 0.82
N ALA A 171 29.19 -4.54 1.28
CA ALA A 171 29.20 -3.27 0.57
C ALA A 171 29.26 -2.12 1.57
N ASN A 172 29.74 -0.95 1.12
CA ASN A 172 29.87 0.25 1.96
C ASN A 172 28.60 1.10 1.87
N PHE A 173 27.63 0.84 2.74
CA PHE A 173 26.33 1.51 2.72
C PHE A 173 26.41 2.92 3.34
N PRO A 174 25.71 3.92 2.76
CA PRO A 174 25.61 5.25 3.35
C PRO A 174 25.13 5.19 4.80
N GLY A 175 25.88 5.85 5.70
CA GLY A 175 25.55 5.93 7.13
C GLY A 175 25.81 4.67 7.97
N LEU A 176 26.04 3.51 7.36
CA LEU A 176 26.31 2.24 8.06
C LEU A 176 27.76 1.76 7.90
N GLY A 177 28.44 2.18 6.83
CA GLY A 177 29.77 1.68 6.50
C GLY A 177 29.71 0.30 5.84
N VAL A 178 30.82 -0.45 5.92
CA VAL A 178 30.88 -1.81 5.36
C VAL A 178 30.00 -2.74 6.18
N ARG A 179 29.01 -3.36 5.53
CA ARG A 179 28.09 -4.33 6.14
C ARG A 179 27.81 -5.50 5.23
N ARG A 180 27.37 -6.61 5.84
CA ARG A 180 26.87 -7.80 5.14
C ARG A 180 25.49 -7.49 4.57
N TYR A 181 25.24 -7.95 3.35
CA TYR A 181 23.95 -7.77 2.71
C TYR A 181 23.47 -9.03 1.98
N GLN A 182 22.16 -9.10 1.80
CA GLN A 182 21.52 -9.91 0.77
C GLN A 182 20.76 -9.00 -0.17
N ALA A 183 20.59 -9.43 -1.41
CA ALA A 183 19.85 -8.69 -2.43
C ALA A 183 18.87 -9.63 -3.11
N SER A 184 17.67 -9.12 -3.38
CA SER A 184 16.66 -9.85 -4.13
C SER A 184 17.04 -9.96 -5.60
N SER A 185 16.36 -10.85 -6.34
CA SER A 185 16.23 -10.62 -7.78
C SER A 185 15.35 -9.38 -8.02
N PRO A 186 15.47 -8.71 -9.18
CA PRO A 186 14.55 -7.64 -9.55
C PRO A 186 13.10 -8.13 -9.47
N MET A 187 12.24 -7.32 -8.87
CA MET A 187 10.81 -7.58 -8.73
C MET A 187 10.02 -6.32 -9.08
N SER A 188 8.82 -6.49 -9.65
CA SER A 188 7.92 -5.38 -9.93
C SER A 188 6.64 -5.52 -9.14
N PHE A 189 6.04 -4.37 -8.83
CA PHE A 189 4.76 -4.30 -8.15
C PHE A 189 3.66 -4.01 -9.17
N PHE A 190 2.56 -4.76 -9.09
CA PHE A 190 1.44 -4.57 -10.02
C PHE A 190 0.76 -3.20 -9.83
N ARG A 191 0.85 -2.65 -8.62
CA ARG A 191 0.26 -1.39 -8.20
C ARG A 191 1.30 -0.56 -7.46
N GLY A 192 1.37 0.72 -7.82
CA GLY A 192 2.18 1.71 -7.14
C GLY A 192 1.48 2.28 -5.91
N GLY A 193 2.23 2.99 -5.07
CA GLY A 193 1.77 3.55 -3.80
C GLY A 193 2.72 3.21 -2.65
N TYR A 194 2.29 3.48 -1.43
CA TYR A 194 3.05 3.09 -0.25
C TYR A 194 2.98 1.58 -0.03
N HIS A 195 4.13 0.95 -0.05
CA HIS A 195 4.34 -0.42 0.39
C HIS A 195 4.93 -0.38 1.79
N PHE A 196 4.35 -1.15 2.70
CA PHE A 196 4.82 -1.19 4.07
C PHE A 196 5.70 -2.41 4.28
N PHE A 197 6.80 -2.22 4.98
CA PHE A 197 7.75 -3.24 5.36
C PHE A 197 7.82 -3.31 6.88
N GLY A 198 7.74 -4.51 7.46
CA GLY A 198 7.94 -4.73 8.90
C GLY A 198 9.08 -5.71 9.15
N ASP A 199 10.07 -5.31 9.92
CA ASP A 199 11.14 -6.17 10.43
C ASP A 199 10.63 -6.98 11.62
N LEU A 200 10.75 -8.31 11.56
CA LEU A 200 10.35 -9.18 12.66
C LEU A 200 11.48 -9.47 13.65
N GLY A 201 12.68 -8.94 13.40
CA GLY A 201 13.90 -9.05 14.23
C GLY A 201 13.65 -9.05 15.73
N SER A 202 12.97 -8.01 16.20
CA SER A 202 12.72 -7.77 17.62
C SER A 202 11.81 -8.81 18.30
N PHE A 203 11.00 -9.57 17.57
CA PHE A 203 9.96 -10.43 18.14
C PHE A 203 10.31 -11.91 18.08
N ILE A 204 10.99 -12.33 17.02
CA ILE A 204 11.33 -13.74 16.82
C ILE A 204 12.80 -14.06 17.11
N GLY A 205 13.49 -13.13 17.78
CA GLY A 205 14.88 -13.31 18.23
C GLY A 205 15.87 -13.44 17.08
N ILE A 206 15.64 -12.71 15.97
CA ILE A 206 16.54 -12.65 14.81
C ILE A 206 17.15 -11.24 14.68
N SER A 207 18.09 -11.03 13.74
CA SER A 207 18.73 -9.70 13.63
C SER A 207 17.73 -8.64 13.22
N PRO A 208 17.77 -7.46 13.86
CA PRO A 208 17.26 -6.29 13.18
C PRO A 208 18.12 -6.03 11.93
N VAL A 209 17.44 -5.74 10.84
CA VAL A 209 18.04 -5.43 9.54
C VAL A 209 17.59 -4.07 9.07
N ARG A 210 18.36 -3.46 8.17
CA ARG A 210 17.92 -2.28 7.42
C ARG A 210 17.60 -2.66 5.98
N LEU A 211 16.46 -2.21 5.49
CA LEU A 211 16.05 -2.39 4.10
C LEU A 211 16.49 -1.19 3.29
N PHE A 212 17.17 -1.46 2.18
CA PHE A 212 17.48 -0.51 1.12
C PHE A 212 16.72 -0.94 -0.13
N VAL A 213 16.11 0.01 -0.82
CA VAL A 213 15.35 -0.24 -2.04
C VAL A 213 16.00 0.51 -3.19
N TYR A 214 16.29 -0.24 -4.25
CA TYR A 214 16.96 0.25 -5.45
C TYR A 214 16.04 0.12 -6.65
N GLU A 215 16.02 1.11 -7.53
CA GLU A 215 15.36 1.02 -8.83
C GLU A 215 16.27 0.26 -9.82
N ASP A 216 15.69 -0.67 -10.59
CA ASP A 216 16.31 -1.56 -11.57
C ASP A 216 17.43 -2.50 -11.05
N SER A 217 18.49 -1.98 -10.43
CA SER A 217 19.66 -2.75 -10.04
C SER A 217 20.38 -2.20 -8.81
N PHE A 218 21.01 -3.11 -8.06
CA PHE A 218 21.91 -2.79 -6.95
C PHE A 218 23.38 -2.97 -7.35
N ASN A 219 24.21 -1.96 -7.06
CA ASN A 219 25.66 -2.01 -7.28
C ASN A 219 26.43 -1.99 -5.95
N ALA A 220 27.05 -3.11 -5.58
CA ALA A 220 27.81 -3.23 -4.32
C ALA A 220 29.05 -2.32 -4.25
N ASN A 221 29.60 -1.89 -5.39
CA ASN A 221 30.73 -0.97 -5.43
C ASN A 221 30.31 0.49 -5.31
N ASP A 222 29.04 0.80 -5.57
CA ASP A 222 28.44 2.11 -5.37
C ASP A 222 27.01 1.96 -4.82
N PRO A 223 26.85 1.66 -3.52
CA PRO A 223 25.53 1.42 -2.92
C PRO A 223 24.62 2.65 -2.85
N SER A 224 25.07 3.80 -3.37
CA SER A 224 24.25 5.00 -3.50
C SER A 224 23.59 5.09 -4.88
N ASP A 225 24.10 4.35 -5.87
CA ASP A 225 23.56 4.32 -7.23
C ASP A 225 22.19 3.66 -7.25
N ASN A 226 21.22 4.30 -7.91
CA ASN A 226 19.81 3.90 -8.00
C ASN A 226 19.08 3.68 -6.66
N LEU A 227 19.62 4.17 -5.54
CA LEU A 227 18.96 4.09 -4.24
C LEU A 227 17.72 5.00 -4.22
N VAL A 228 16.53 4.43 -4.05
CA VAL A 228 15.28 5.20 -3.99
C VAL A 228 14.79 5.41 -2.56
N ALA A 229 15.01 4.46 -1.66
CA ALA A 229 14.52 4.55 -0.28
C ALA A 229 15.29 3.64 0.68
N THR A 230 15.16 3.93 1.98
CA THR A 230 15.68 3.12 3.08
C THR A 230 14.68 3.06 4.23
N SER A 231 14.62 1.93 4.96
CA SER A 231 13.72 1.78 6.12
C SER A 231 14.13 2.56 7.38
N GLY A 232 15.24 3.30 7.36
CA GLY A 232 15.77 3.93 8.57
C GLY A 232 16.20 2.90 9.63
N ASP A 233 16.26 3.33 10.89
CA ASP A 233 16.46 2.49 12.08
C ASP A 233 15.14 1.95 12.65
N GLU A 234 14.03 2.20 11.97
CA GLU A 234 12.70 1.81 12.41
C GLU A 234 12.40 0.34 12.08
N ILE A 235 11.63 -0.29 12.97
CA ILE A 235 11.11 -1.66 12.81
C ILE A 235 10.16 -1.75 11.61
N THR A 236 9.66 -0.60 11.13
CA THR A 236 8.74 -0.52 10.00
C THR A 236 9.13 0.58 9.03
N ALA A 237 8.79 0.43 7.76
CA ALA A 237 8.96 1.48 6.76
C ALA A 237 7.78 1.55 5.80
N ALA A 238 7.38 2.77 5.44
CA ALA A 238 6.46 3.03 4.35
C ALA A 238 7.26 3.59 3.16
N ILE A 239 7.33 2.83 2.06
CA ILE A 239 8.13 3.18 0.89
C ILE A 239 7.20 3.37 -0.30
N LEU A 240 7.25 4.56 -0.92
CA LEU A 240 6.52 4.84 -2.15
C LEU A 240 7.22 4.13 -3.31
N LEU A 241 6.51 3.21 -3.97
CA LEU A 241 7.00 2.47 -5.13
C LEU A 241 6.03 2.63 -6.28
N ASP A 242 6.54 2.67 -7.51
CA ASP A 242 5.73 2.83 -8.71
C ASP A 242 5.26 1.49 -9.25
N ALA A 243 4.12 1.52 -9.94
CA ALA A 243 3.60 0.35 -10.64
C ALA A 243 4.52 0.00 -11.83
N ASN A 244 4.75 -1.29 -12.03
CA ASN A 244 5.54 -1.82 -13.17
C ASN A 244 7.01 -1.38 -13.23
N THR A 245 7.52 -0.69 -12.22
CA THR A 245 8.95 -0.42 -12.04
C THR A 245 9.63 -1.62 -11.41
N ASN A 246 10.85 -1.95 -11.85
CA ASN A 246 11.64 -3.01 -11.25
C ASN A 246 12.39 -2.45 -10.03
N TYR A 247 12.35 -3.19 -8.94
CA TYR A 247 13.07 -2.88 -7.73
C TYR A 247 13.95 -4.05 -7.28
N VAL A 248 15.09 -3.71 -6.72
CA VAL A 248 15.95 -4.64 -5.97
C VAL A 248 15.89 -4.26 -4.50
N LEU A 249 15.44 -5.20 -3.67
CA LEU A 249 15.40 -5.06 -2.23
C LEU A 249 16.70 -5.60 -1.64
N VAL A 250 17.35 -4.84 -0.77
CA VAL A 250 18.63 -5.19 -0.17
C VAL A 250 18.50 -5.14 1.34
N ALA A 251 18.64 -6.29 1.99
CA ALA A 251 18.59 -6.42 3.45
C ALA A 251 20.02 -6.37 3.98
N VAL A 252 20.27 -5.44 4.91
CA VAL A 252 21.60 -5.15 5.45
C VAL A 252 21.60 -5.48 6.94
N ASP A 253 22.56 -6.30 7.37
CA ASP A 253 22.79 -6.54 8.80
C ASP A 253 23.37 -5.28 9.44
N GLU A 254 22.64 -4.65 10.36
CA GLU A 254 23.08 -3.41 10.96
C GLU A 254 24.16 -3.62 12.02
N PHE A 255 24.10 -4.74 12.76
CA PHE A 255 24.90 -4.97 13.96
C PHE A 255 25.94 -6.07 13.82
N ASP A 256 26.01 -6.77 12.68
CA ASP A 256 26.90 -7.94 12.47
C ASP A 256 26.70 -9.03 13.55
N THR A 257 25.47 -9.16 14.05
CA THR A 257 25.19 -9.98 15.24
C THR A 257 24.55 -11.33 14.94
N VAL A 258 24.00 -11.57 13.75
CA VAL A 258 23.15 -12.77 13.56
C VAL A 258 23.18 -13.37 12.16
N ASN A 259 22.56 -14.56 12.07
CA ASN A 259 22.56 -15.47 10.93
C ASN A 259 21.24 -15.48 10.16
N ARG A 260 20.14 -14.90 10.66
CA ARG A 260 18.79 -14.92 10.04
C ARG A 260 18.13 -13.54 10.11
N TRP A 261 17.32 -13.20 9.11
CA TRP A 261 16.54 -11.96 9.02
C TRP A 261 15.19 -12.24 8.36
N GLN A 262 14.19 -11.38 8.62
CA GLN A 262 12.87 -11.52 8.04
C GLN A 262 12.15 -10.17 7.96
N TYR A 263 11.58 -9.88 6.79
CA TYR A 263 10.68 -8.78 6.53
C TYR A 263 9.30 -9.26 6.11
N VAL A 264 8.30 -8.48 6.45
CA VAL A 264 6.93 -8.63 5.98
C VAL A 264 6.62 -7.49 5.03
N LEU A 265 6.15 -7.82 3.83
CA LEU A 265 5.66 -6.86 2.87
C LEU A 265 4.14 -6.85 2.89
N PHE A 266 3.58 -5.68 3.19
CA PHE A 266 2.16 -5.41 3.11
C PHE A 266 1.83 -4.97 1.68
N PRO A 267 0.70 -5.43 1.10
CA PRO A 267 0.25 -4.87 -0.16
C PRO A 267 -0.01 -3.36 0.00
N PRO A 268 0.10 -2.59 -1.08
CA PRO A 268 -0.31 -1.20 -1.02
C PRO A 268 -1.80 -1.15 -0.69
N GLY A 269 -2.18 -0.28 0.25
CA GLY A 269 -3.58 -0.07 0.62
C GLY A 269 -4.45 0.28 -0.59
N LEU A 270 -5.78 0.18 -0.45
CA LEU A 270 -6.66 0.70 -1.49
C LEU A 270 -6.42 2.20 -1.66
N PHE A 271 -6.15 2.62 -2.90
CA PHE A 271 -6.07 4.04 -3.21
C PHE A 271 -7.43 4.69 -2.98
N GLN A 272 -7.47 5.82 -2.30
CA GLN A 272 -8.69 6.57 -2.02
C GLN A 272 -8.48 8.03 -2.38
N PHE A 273 -9.51 8.66 -2.95
CA PHE A 273 -9.49 10.10 -3.12
C PHE A 273 -9.32 10.79 -1.77
N ASN A 274 -8.34 11.69 -1.70
CA ASN A 274 -8.00 12.43 -0.50
C ASN A 274 -7.66 13.88 -0.82
N THR A 275 -7.57 14.73 0.20
CA THR A 275 -7.31 16.18 0.04
C THR A 275 -5.99 16.49 -0.64
N GLY A 276 -5.02 15.58 -0.61
CA GLY A 276 -3.77 15.77 -1.32
C GLY A 276 -3.92 15.69 -2.84
N MET A 277 -5.06 15.23 -3.37
CA MET A 277 -5.39 15.25 -4.81
C MET A 277 -5.93 16.60 -5.29
N ASN A 278 -6.16 17.55 -4.38
CA ASN A 278 -6.74 18.85 -4.72
C ASN A 278 -5.83 19.65 -5.67
N GLY A 279 -6.43 20.46 -6.53
CA GLY A 279 -5.74 21.35 -7.46
C GLY A 279 -5.90 20.95 -8.93
N ALA A 280 -4.92 21.37 -9.75
CA ALA A 280 -5.02 21.33 -11.20
C ALA A 280 -4.43 20.07 -11.83
N TRP A 281 -5.14 19.55 -12.84
CA TRP A 281 -4.73 18.41 -13.65
C TRP A 281 -4.91 18.72 -15.14
N VAL A 282 -4.05 18.17 -15.98
CA VAL A 282 -4.02 18.39 -17.43
C VAL A 282 -4.10 17.07 -18.17
N PRO A 283 -4.90 16.99 -19.25
CA PRO A 283 -4.99 15.77 -20.03
C PRO A 283 -3.70 15.47 -20.78
N LEU A 284 -3.35 14.19 -20.88
CA LEU A 284 -2.24 13.75 -21.71
C LEU A 284 -2.62 13.82 -23.18
N GLY A 285 -1.81 14.52 -23.98
CA GLY A 285 -1.96 14.58 -25.43
C GLY A 285 -3.07 15.49 -25.95
N ILE A 286 -3.81 16.19 -25.08
CA ILE A 286 -4.83 17.18 -25.48
C ILE A 286 -4.44 18.55 -24.95
N GLN A 287 -4.28 19.52 -25.84
CA GLN A 287 -3.94 20.88 -25.43
C GLN A 287 -5.18 21.69 -25.06
N ARG A 288 -4.98 22.76 -24.27
CA ARG A 288 -5.97 23.84 -24.02
C ARG A 288 -7.20 23.45 -23.22
N GLN A 289 -7.09 22.43 -22.39
CA GLN A 289 -8.08 22.12 -21.38
C GLN A 289 -7.38 21.62 -20.12
N GLY A 290 -8.10 21.66 -19.02
CA GLY A 290 -7.65 21.12 -17.76
C GLY A 290 -8.83 20.94 -16.82
N ILE A 291 -8.54 20.37 -15.67
CA ILE A 291 -9.52 20.21 -14.61
C ILE A 291 -8.98 20.79 -13.31
N LEU A 292 -9.88 21.30 -12.49
CA LEU A 292 -9.68 21.51 -11.06
C LEU A 292 -10.46 20.44 -10.32
N MET A 293 -9.82 19.82 -9.35
CA MET A 293 -10.43 18.83 -8.47
C MET A 293 -10.26 19.30 -7.03
N GLU A 294 -11.32 19.23 -6.25
CA GLU A 294 -11.31 19.51 -4.82
C GLU A 294 -12.04 18.37 -4.11
N VAL A 295 -11.31 17.61 -3.31
CA VAL A 295 -11.81 16.52 -2.49
C VAL A 295 -12.11 17.06 -1.09
N PHE A 296 -13.33 16.80 -0.59
CA PHE A 296 -13.75 17.17 0.75
C PHE A 296 -14.17 15.92 1.52
N PRO A 297 -13.22 15.15 2.09
CA PRO A 297 -13.52 13.88 2.75
C PRO A 297 -14.54 14.01 3.89
N GLN A 298 -14.44 15.09 4.69
CA GLN A 298 -15.36 15.35 5.80
C GLN A 298 -16.81 15.59 5.35
N LEU A 299 -17.00 16.05 4.11
CA LEU A 299 -18.32 16.26 3.51
C LEU A 299 -18.77 15.07 2.67
N GLY A 300 -17.89 14.09 2.42
CA GLY A 300 -18.18 12.95 1.55
C GLY A 300 -18.42 13.36 0.10
N ILE A 301 -17.80 14.44 -0.38
CA ILE A 301 -17.98 14.94 -1.74
C ILE A 301 -16.67 15.23 -2.45
N LEU A 302 -16.70 15.12 -3.77
CA LEU A 302 -15.70 15.65 -4.68
C LEU A 302 -16.34 16.72 -5.56
N PHE A 303 -15.69 17.87 -5.65
CA PHE A 303 -15.99 18.90 -6.63
C PHE A 303 -14.99 18.81 -7.79
N PHE A 304 -15.53 18.92 -9.00
CA PHE A 304 -14.79 18.84 -10.24
C PHE A 304 -15.15 20.04 -11.11
N ALA A 305 -14.17 20.68 -11.74
CA ALA A 305 -14.40 21.73 -12.72
C ALA A 305 -13.50 21.52 -13.92
N HIS A 306 -14.09 21.20 -15.07
CA HIS A 306 -13.39 21.17 -16.36
C HIS A 306 -13.45 22.54 -17.00
N PHE A 307 -12.31 23.00 -17.49
CA PHE A 307 -12.19 24.26 -18.19
C PHE A 307 -11.48 24.08 -19.53
N THR A 308 -11.90 24.86 -20.51
CA THR A 308 -11.24 24.94 -21.82
C THR A 308 -10.84 26.38 -22.12
N PHE A 309 -9.78 26.55 -22.93
CA PHE A 309 -9.34 27.85 -23.41
C PHE A 309 -9.36 27.88 -24.94
N THR A 310 -9.77 29.02 -25.51
CA THR A 310 -9.78 29.22 -26.96
C THR A 310 -8.50 29.89 -27.45
N ASP A 311 -8.23 29.79 -28.76
CA ASP A 311 -7.14 30.52 -29.41
C ASP A 311 -7.30 32.04 -29.33
N ALA A 312 -8.54 32.54 -29.28
CA ALA A 312 -8.82 33.95 -29.08
C ALA A 312 -8.24 34.42 -27.74
N LEU A 313 -8.45 33.63 -26.67
CA LEU A 313 -7.94 33.94 -25.34
C LEU A 313 -6.41 34.03 -25.29
N ILE A 314 -5.73 33.08 -25.95
CA ILE A 314 -4.26 33.06 -26.06
C ILE A 314 -3.76 34.27 -26.86
N ALA A 315 -4.47 34.67 -27.92
CA ALA A 315 -4.13 35.84 -28.71
C ALA A 315 -4.30 37.17 -27.93
N THR A 316 -5.37 37.31 -27.14
CA THR A 316 -5.53 38.46 -26.21
C THR A 316 -4.49 38.46 -25.10
N GLN A 317 -4.08 37.30 -24.59
CA GLN A 317 -2.99 37.17 -23.61
C GLN A 317 -1.65 37.63 -24.19
N ALA A 318 -1.32 37.16 -25.40
CA ALA A 318 -0.12 37.58 -26.12
C ALA A 318 -0.11 39.09 -26.42
N GLN A 319 -1.27 39.71 -26.69
CA GLN A 319 -1.38 41.16 -26.90
C GLN A 319 -1.30 41.97 -25.59
N SER A 320 -1.84 41.47 -24.48
CA SER A 320 -1.79 42.15 -23.16
C SER A 320 -0.40 42.15 -22.52
N ALA A 321 0.53 41.30 -22.97
CA ALA A 321 1.92 41.32 -22.54
C ALA A 321 2.70 42.51 -23.12
N ASP A 322 2.20 43.12 -24.21
CA ASP A 322 2.82 44.25 -24.91
C ASP A 322 2.21 45.62 -24.54
N GLU A 323 1.05 45.68 -23.88
CA GLU A 323 0.47 46.96 -23.43
C GLU A 323 0.84 47.30 -21.97
N GLN A 324 1.45 48.48 -21.84
CA GLN A 324 2.04 49.07 -20.65
C GLN A 324 1.10 49.09 -19.44
N SER A 325 1.26 48.14 -18.51
CA SER A 325 0.89 48.37 -17.11
C SER A 325 1.98 49.22 -16.43
N PRO A 326 1.65 50.34 -15.77
CA PRO A 326 2.64 51.22 -15.13
C PRO A 326 3.25 50.68 -13.81
N ASP A 327 2.90 49.47 -13.37
CA ASP A 327 3.47 48.80 -12.16
C ASP A 327 4.55 47.74 -12.51
N ARG A 328 5.28 47.93 -13.61
CA ARG A 328 6.20 46.94 -14.18
C ARG A 328 7.65 47.23 -13.77
N ASP A 329 8.12 46.67 -12.65
CA ASP A 329 9.50 46.91 -12.17
C ASP A 329 10.29 45.64 -11.76
N ASP A 330 10.09 44.47 -12.39
CA ASP A 330 10.97 43.31 -12.11
C ASP A 330 11.36 42.40 -13.28
N GLY A 331 11.11 42.79 -14.53
CA GLY A 331 11.61 42.03 -15.69
C GLY A 331 11.08 40.59 -15.82
N THR A 332 10.12 40.16 -15.00
CA THR A 332 9.44 38.89 -15.18
C THR A 332 8.08 39.13 -15.84
N THR A 333 7.94 38.79 -17.12
CA THR A 333 6.62 38.64 -17.75
C THR A 333 5.90 37.48 -17.09
N LYS A 334 5.19 37.74 -16.00
CA LYS A 334 4.20 36.80 -15.49
C LYS A 334 3.01 36.82 -16.44
N PRO A 335 2.56 35.68 -16.98
CA PRO A 335 1.35 35.63 -17.79
C PRO A 335 0.19 36.18 -16.96
N GLN A 336 -0.57 37.14 -17.51
CA GLN A 336 -1.80 37.59 -16.87
C GLN A 336 -2.77 36.41 -16.83
N ASN A 337 -3.18 36.01 -15.64
CA ASN A 337 -4.04 34.87 -15.45
C ASN A 337 -5.50 35.31 -15.68
N HIS A 338 -6.03 35.11 -16.89
CA HIS A 338 -7.42 35.46 -17.24
C HIS A 338 -8.44 34.42 -16.76
N LEU A 339 -8.22 33.84 -15.57
CA LEU A 339 -9.17 32.93 -14.92
C LEU A 339 -10.53 33.64 -14.79
N GLY A 340 -11.61 33.00 -15.26
CA GLY A 340 -12.96 33.56 -15.27
C GLY A 340 -13.26 34.51 -16.44
N SER A 341 -12.43 34.56 -17.48
CA SER A 341 -12.75 35.32 -18.71
C SER A 341 -13.95 34.71 -19.45
N VAL A 342 -14.69 35.56 -20.18
CA VAL A 342 -15.93 35.17 -20.90
C VAL A 342 -15.70 34.13 -22.01
N GLU A 343 -14.44 33.87 -22.38
CA GLU A 343 -14.04 32.91 -23.40
C GLU A 343 -13.66 31.54 -22.80
N GLN A 344 -13.67 31.42 -21.47
CA GLN A 344 -13.53 30.14 -20.78
C GLN A 344 -14.88 29.49 -20.63
N ILE A 345 -14.96 28.23 -21.06
CA ILE A 345 -16.12 27.38 -20.79
C ILE A 345 -15.79 26.55 -19.56
N TRP A 346 -16.67 26.62 -18.57
CA TRP A 346 -16.58 25.87 -17.32
C TRP A 346 -17.71 24.84 -17.25
N LEU A 347 -17.35 23.58 -17.07
CA LEU A 347 -18.28 22.52 -16.70
C LEU A 347 -17.95 22.11 -15.27
N THR A 348 -18.90 22.26 -14.37
CA THR A 348 -18.73 21.82 -12.98
C THR A 348 -19.43 20.49 -12.77
N ALA A 349 -18.90 19.66 -11.89
CA ALA A 349 -19.55 18.42 -11.50
C ALA A 349 -19.34 18.16 -10.01
N PHE A 350 -20.31 17.47 -9.43
CA PHE A 350 -20.22 16.95 -8.08
C PHE A 350 -20.34 15.44 -8.11
N GLY A 351 -19.54 14.77 -7.28
CA GLY A 351 -19.63 13.34 -7.03
C GLY A 351 -19.72 13.08 -5.53
N THR A 352 -20.50 12.07 -5.16
CA THR A 352 -20.44 11.53 -3.80
C THR A 352 -19.15 10.73 -3.69
N LEU A 353 -18.36 10.97 -2.65
CA LEU A 353 -17.13 10.25 -2.37
C LEU A 353 -17.47 8.99 -1.55
N PRO A 354 -17.47 7.79 -2.16
CA PRO A 354 -17.68 6.58 -1.40
C PRO A 354 -16.45 6.31 -0.55
N ASN A 355 -16.64 5.73 0.64
CA ASN A 355 -15.52 5.28 1.46
C ASN A 355 -14.68 4.27 0.68
N ASN A 356 -13.36 4.43 0.73
CA ASN A 356 -12.38 3.52 0.13
C ASN A 356 -12.50 3.31 -1.38
N SER A 357 -12.98 4.31 -2.11
CA SER A 357 -13.09 4.23 -3.55
C SER A 357 -12.01 5.07 -4.24
N ASN A 358 -11.38 4.48 -5.25
CA ASN A 358 -10.62 5.20 -6.28
C ASN A 358 -11.52 5.61 -7.46
N PHE A 359 -12.83 5.36 -7.39
CA PHE A 359 -13.81 5.64 -8.44
C PHE A 359 -14.97 6.50 -7.91
N ILE A 360 -15.35 7.52 -8.66
CA ILE A 360 -16.46 8.42 -8.31
C ILE A 360 -17.31 8.67 -9.55
N GLU A 361 -18.63 8.50 -9.41
CA GLU A 361 -19.60 8.96 -10.40
C GLU A 361 -19.83 10.47 -10.27
N LEU A 362 -19.91 11.15 -11.41
CA LEU A 362 -20.04 12.60 -11.51
C LEU A 362 -21.36 12.97 -12.19
N THR A 363 -22.05 13.97 -11.63
CA THR A 363 -23.15 14.66 -12.31
C THR A 363 -22.67 16.03 -12.74
N TYR A 364 -22.72 16.30 -14.05
CA TYR A 364 -22.25 17.55 -14.64
C TYR A 364 -23.37 18.60 -14.69
N GLU A 365 -22.99 19.81 -14.33
CA GLU A 365 -23.78 21.02 -14.43
C GLU A 365 -23.07 22.00 -15.37
N ASN A 366 -23.85 22.65 -16.23
CA ASN A 366 -23.36 23.70 -17.11
C ASN A 366 -23.86 25.04 -16.62
N THR A 367 -22.93 25.94 -16.31
CA THR A 367 -23.23 27.30 -15.84
C THR A 367 -22.69 28.30 -16.84
N THR A 368 -23.55 29.17 -17.39
CA THR A 368 -23.17 30.17 -18.39
C THR A 368 -23.71 31.56 -18.07
N GLY A 369 -23.08 32.59 -18.62
CA GLY A 369 -23.62 33.96 -18.59
C GLY A 369 -23.57 34.69 -17.25
N GLY A 370 -22.91 34.13 -16.21
CA GLY A 370 -22.67 34.79 -14.92
C GLY A 370 -21.37 35.59 -14.85
N ALA A 371 -21.20 36.39 -13.81
CA ALA A 371 -19.94 37.09 -13.50
C ALA A 371 -19.38 36.64 -12.14
N PHE A 372 -18.08 36.32 -12.10
CA PHE A 372 -17.41 35.89 -10.86
C PHE A 372 -17.50 37.00 -9.80
N ASN A 373 -17.79 36.63 -8.56
CA ASN A 373 -18.00 37.58 -7.44
C ASN A 373 -19.10 38.64 -7.68
N SER A 374 -20.05 38.40 -8.57
CA SER A 374 -21.20 39.28 -8.80
C SER A 374 -22.50 38.49 -8.82
N ALA A 375 -23.56 39.05 -8.22
CA ALA A 375 -24.91 38.48 -8.30
C ALA A 375 -25.61 38.82 -9.63
N VAL A 376 -25.02 39.70 -10.46
CA VAL A 376 -25.58 40.15 -11.74
C VAL A 376 -24.48 40.20 -12.81
N PRO A 377 -24.72 39.66 -14.02
CA PRO A 377 -25.92 38.91 -14.42
C PRO A 377 -26.07 37.59 -13.65
N VAL A 378 -27.33 37.19 -13.42
CA VAL A 378 -27.64 35.89 -12.82
C VAL A 378 -27.24 34.82 -13.84
N PRO A 379 -26.42 33.82 -13.45
CA PRO A 379 -26.03 32.75 -14.37
C PRO A 379 -27.23 31.91 -14.79
N ASP A 380 -27.20 31.42 -16.03
CA ASP A 380 -28.06 30.34 -16.49
C ASP A 380 -27.39 28.99 -16.13
N GLN A 381 -28.14 28.09 -15.50
CA GLN A 381 -27.62 26.84 -14.94
C GLN A 381 -28.48 25.66 -15.37
N ASP A 382 -27.85 24.72 -16.07
CA ASP A 382 -28.42 23.40 -16.35
C ASP A 382 -27.79 22.38 -15.39
N SER A 383 -28.55 21.97 -14.38
CA SER A 383 -28.07 21.06 -13.33
C SER A 383 -28.05 19.58 -13.74
N ASN A 384 -28.52 19.23 -14.95
CA ASN A 384 -28.51 17.86 -15.48
C ASN A 384 -27.85 17.83 -16.85
N TYR A 385 -26.76 18.58 -16.98
CA TYR A 385 -26.08 18.73 -18.25
C TYR A 385 -25.42 17.45 -18.71
N GLY A 386 -25.10 16.49 -17.82
CA GLY A 386 -24.57 15.19 -18.24
C GLY A 386 -24.10 14.35 -17.07
N THR A 387 -23.50 13.20 -17.38
CA THR A 387 -22.96 12.28 -16.37
C THR A 387 -21.56 11.84 -16.74
N GLY A 388 -20.81 11.31 -15.79
CA GLY A 388 -19.52 10.72 -16.07
C GLY A 388 -18.94 10.06 -14.83
N TRP A 389 -17.64 9.83 -14.86
CA TRP A 389 -16.91 9.29 -13.73
C TRP A 389 -15.45 9.72 -13.75
N ILE A 390 -14.82 9.61 -12.59
CA ILE A 390 -13.39 9.77 -12.42
C ILE A 390 -12.85 8.55 -11.69
N GLU A 391 -11.74 8.00 -12.19
CA GLU A 391 -11.00 6.92 -11.57
C GLU A 391 -9.55 7.34 -11.36
N ALA A 392 -9.04 7.13 -10.15
CA ALA A 392 -7.67 7.44 -9.80
C ALA A 392 -6.78 6.20 -9.83
N PHE A 393 -5.59 6.36 -10.41
CA PHE A 393 -4.57 5.33 -10.54
C PHE A 393 -3.33 5.66 -9.70
N GLY A 394 -3.53 6.43 -8.62
CA GLY A 394 -2.48 7.01 -7.81
C GLY A 394 -2.66 8.53 -7.68
N CYS A 395 -1.62 9.18 -7.18
CA CYS A 395 -1.61 10.62 -6.96
C CYS A 395 -1.17 11.44 -8.18
N GLU A 396 -0.79 10.75 -9.26
CA GLU A 396 -0.18 11.36 -10.45
C GLU A 396 -1.04 11.26 -11.70
N SER A 397 -1.91 10.25 -11.75
CA SER A 397 -2.76 9.96 -12.91
C SER A 397 -4.19 9.64 -12.48
N ILE A 398 -5.12 10.17 -13.26
CA ILE A 398 -6.55 9.90 -13.19
C ILE A 398 -7.08 9.68 -14.60
N LEU A 399 -8.10 8.83 -14.73
CA LEU A 399 -8.96 8.78 -15.90
C LEU A 399 -10.24 9.53 -15.60
N VAL A 400 -10.64 10.40 -16.52
CA VAL A 400 -11.94 11.08 -16.45
C VAL A 400 -12.73 10.66 -17.66
N ASN A 401 -13.98 10.24 -17.43
CA ASN A 401 -14.96 10.00 -18.46
C ASN A 401 -16.14 10.96 -18.29
N TRP A 402 -16.66 11.43 -19.42
CA TRP A 402 -17.89 12.19 -19.45
C TRP A 402 -18.75 11.76 -20.64
N ASP A 403 -20.06 11.85 -20.44
CA ASP A 403 -21.11 11.72 -21.43
C ASP A 403 -21.96 13.00 -21.38
N LEU A 404 -21.75 13.86 -22.39
CA LEU A 404 -22.37 15.16 -22.50
C LEU A 404 -23.33 15.22 -23.73
N PRO A 405 -24.37 16.07 -23.69
CA PRO A 405 -25.32 16.30 -24.76
C PRO A 405 -24.63 16.52 -26.10
N GLY A 406 -25.16 15.87 -27.14
CA GLY A 406 -24.53 15.81 -28.46
C GLY A 406 -23.68 14.55 -28.69
N GLY A 407 -23.67 13.61 -27.74
CA GLY A 407 -22.99 12.32 -27.88
C GLY A 407 -21.48 12.42 -27.73
N ILE A 408 -21.02 13.42 -26.97
CA ILE A 408 -19.60 13.61 -26.68
C ILE A 408 -19.27 12.68 -25.51
N VAL A 409 -18.87 11.46 -25.85
CA VAL A 409 -18.30 10.49 -24.90
C VAL A 409 -16.80 10.47 -25.08
N SER A 410 -16.06 10.75 -24.02
CA SER A 410 -14.60 10.65 -24.04
C SER A 410 -14.09 10.14 -22.71
N THR A 411 -13.07 9.29 -22.76
CA THR A 411 -12.25 8.94 -21.60
C THR A 411 -10.87 9.50 -21.85
N VAL A 412 -10.39 10.34 -20.94
CA VAL A 412 -9.13 11.05 -21.08
C VAL A 412 -8.31 10.88 -19.81
N GLU A 413 -7.06 10.44 -19.99
CA GLU A 413 -6.08 10.42 -18.91
C GLU A 413 -5.58 11.83 -18.62
N HIS A 414 -5.51 12.17 -17.34
CA HIS A 414 -4.97 13.42 -16.86
C HIS A 414 -3.82 13.18 -15.91
N THR A 415 -2.80 14.02 -16.02
CA THR A 415 -1.68 14.08 -15.09
C THR A 415 -1.73 15.34 -14.25
N ARG A 416 -1.15 15.28 -13.07
CA ARG A 416 -1.15 16.39 -12.15
C ARG A 416 -0.17 17.50 -12.56
N VAL A 417 -0.57 18.76 -12.39
CA VAL A 417 0.29 19.91 -12.66
C VAL A 417 1.26 20.17 -11.51
N ALA A 418 0.77 20.13 -10.27
CA ALA A 418 1.54 20.40 -9.06
C ALA A 418 2.17 19.11 -8.52
N GLN A 419 3.40 18.82 -8.96
CA GLN A 419 4.13 17.61 -8.56
C GLN A 419 4.47 17.59 -7.07
N GLU A 420 4.71 18.75 -6.46
CA GLU A 420 5.05 18.90 -5.04
C GLU A 420 3.95 18.42 -4.09
N SER A 421 2.72 18.29 -4.58
CA SER A 421 1.59 17.81 -3.80
C SER A 421 1.37 16.30 -3.94
N ILE A 422 2.11 15.60 -4.80
CA ILE A 422 2.02 14.14 -4.99
C ILE A 422 2.40 13.43 -3.70
N GLU A 423 3.49 13.85 -3.07
CA GLU A 423 3.93 13.30 -1.78
C GLU A 423 2.85 13.50 -0.71
N ASN A 424 2.23 14.68 -0.66
CA ASN A 424 1.12 14.95 0.25
C ASN A 424 -0.11 14.08 -0.05
N CYS A 425 -0.40 13.79 -1.31
CA CYS A 425 -1.49 12.88 -1.68
C CYS A 425 -1.22 11.47 -1.20
N TYR A 426 -0.03 10.92 -1.46
CA TYR A 426 0.30 9.59 -1.00
C TYR A 426 0.29 9.54 0.54
N ARG A 427 0.81 10.58 1.22
CA ARG A 427 0.80 10.70 2.70
C ARG A 427 -0.63 10.76 3.27
N ASN A 428 -1.58 11.27 2.49
CA ASN A 428 -2.98 11.42 2.87
C ASN A 428 -3.86 10.29 2.36
N ILE A 429 -3.33 9.26 1.68
CA ILE A 429 -4.09 8.03 1.44
C ILE A 429 -4.39 7.47 2.84
N PRO A 430 -5.64 7.57 3.32
CA PRO A 430 -5.97 7.09 4.64
C PRO A 430 -5.78 5.57 4.63
N ALA A 431 -5.43 5.06 5.79
CA ALA A 431 -5.45 3.64 6.10
C ALA A 431 -6.80 2.94 5.99
N GLY A 432 -7.87 3.63 5.57
CA GLY A 432 -9.26 3.25 5.83
C GLY A 432 -10.11 4.45 6.23
N PRO A 433 -11.44 4.30 6.36
CA PRO A 433 -12.36 5.42 6.38
C PRO A 433 -12.26 6.22 7.68
N ILE A 434 -12.29 7.55 7.51
CA ILE A 434 -12.44 8.53 8.58
C ILE A 434 -13.83 8.33 9.20
N SER A 435 -13.91 7.89 10.45
CA SER A 435 -15.17 7.95 11.20
C SER A 435 -15.58 9.42 11.38
N PRO A 436 -16.86 9.80 11.19
CA PRO A 436 -17.27 11.19 11.34
C PRO A 436 -17.05 11.63 12.79
N PRO A 437 -16.56 12.86 13.03
CA PRO A 437 -16.54 13.40 14.37
C PRO A 437 -17.99 13.53 14.84
N PHE A 438 -18.31 12.92 15.99
CA PHE A 438 -19.52 13.25 16.74
C PHE A 438 -19.49 14.72 17.19
#